data_AF-A0A942UKP1-F1
#
_entry.id   AF-A0A942UKP1-F1
#
_cell.length_a   1.000
_cell.length_b   1.000
_cell.length_c   1.000
_cell.angle_alpha   90.00
_cell.angle_beta   90.00
_cell.angle_gamma   90.00
#
_symmetry.space_group_name_H-M   'P 1'
#
loop_
_entity.id
_entity.type
_entity.pdbx_description
1 polymer ?
#
loop_
_entity_poly.entity_id
_entity_poly.type
_entity_poly.pdbx_seq_one_letter_code
_entity_poly.pdbx_strand_id
1 'polypeptide(L)'
;MKKLSDSSIYDRSLQKLVFKMEYSEKRANVVLGKLNRELDKIDRRSKMNKLIMFTTSLAVVSMFFLLFIGQITGKLNIMNLSNPLGVQNSFEKLGSQASKRPLNKIEKKVEQGFNTGIGAPPVTIGQNIINNIDWTVSSTFPHDIYTIRGIQDKIGFIDSHYTSGVPNKYMWHFWDSIPRGDLSVVAINEKSLKISPALMHDDNYVWTTSHVGPNYTLPSNMKFNEPGKWALLIYIGDEYIDTIVVDVK
;
A
#
# COMPACT_ATOMS: atom_id res chain seq x y z
N MET A 1 26.25 63.41 22.46
CA MET A 1 25.02 63.14 21.68
C MET A 1 25.38 62.42 20.40
N LYS A 2 25.06 61.12 20.26
CA LYS A 2 25.13 60.38 18.99
C LYS A 2 23.73 59.81 18.72
N LYS A 3 22.94 60.53 17.93
CA LYS A 3 21.77 59.99 17.22
C LYS A 3 22.32 59.19 16.04
N LEU A 4 22.53 57.89 16.23
CA LEU A 4 22.63 56.87 15.18
C LEU A 4 21.39 55.99 15.35
N SER A 5 20.19 56.57 15.19
CA SER A 5 19.44 56.69 13.94
C SER A 5 18.95 55.34 13.45
N ASP A 6 17.90 54.85 14.12
CA ASP A 6 16.69 54.13 13.69
C ASP A 6 16.63 53.34 12.35
N SER A 7 17.44 53.62 11.33
CA SER A 7 17.38 52.96 10.02
C SER A 7 17.70 51.46 10.05
N SER A 8 18.58 51.00 10.96
CA SER A 8 18.93 49.57 11.07
C SER A 8 17.82 48.70 11.67
N ILE A 9 16.88 49.32 12.41
CA ILE A 9 15.75 48.63 13.02
C ILE A 9 14.62 48.47 11.98
N TYR A 10 14.40 49.49 11.14
CA TYR A 10 13.46 49.42 10.01
C TYR A 10 13.90 48.40 8.94
N ASP A 11 15.20 48.25 8.70
CA ASP A 11 15.72 47.26 7.74
C ASP A 11 15.43 45.81 8.18
N ARG A 12 15.63 45.49 9.47
CA ARG A 12 15.33 44.14 10.00
C ARG A 12 13.84 43.81 10.02
N SER A 13 12.98 44.78 10.28
CA SER A 13 11.52 44.54 10.29
C SER A 13 10.98 44.32 8.88
N LEU A 14 11.52 45.03 7.88
CA LEU A 14 11.22 44.82 6.47
C LEU A 14 11.72 43.47 5.96
N GLN A 15 12.95 43.06 6.30
CA GLN A 15 13.46 41.73 5.94
C GLN A 15 12.60 40.61 6.55
N LYS A 16 12.14 40.77 7.80
CA LYS A 16 11.23 39.82 8.44
C LYS A 16 9.85 39.78 7.76
N LEU A 17 9.36 40.91 7.25
CA LEU A 17 8.11 40.98 6.51
C LEU A 17 8.24 40.32 5.14
N VAL A 18 9.31 40.61 4.39
CA VAL A 18 9.62 39.99 3.09
C VAL A 18 9.72 38.48 3.23
N PHE A 19 10.43 37.99 4.24
CA PHE A 19 10.52 36.55 4.51
C PHE A 19 9.15 35.92 4.80
N LYS A 20 8.30 36.58 5.61
CA LYS A 20 6.93 36.11 5.88
C LYS A 20 6.08 36.09 4.60
N MET A 21 6.21 37.10 3.74
CA MET A 21 5.49 37.16 2.47
C MET A 21 5.94 36.05 1.52
N GLU A 22 7.24 35.89 1.30
CA GLU A 22 7.80 34.83 0.44
C GLU A 22 7.42 33.43 0.95
N TYR A 23 7.45 33.22 2.26
CA TYR A 23 6.99 31.96 2.87
C TYR A 23 5.48 31.73 2.63
N SER A 24 4.66 32.77 2.77
CA SER A 24 3.22 32.66 2.50
C SER A 24 2.90 32.37 1.04
N GLU A 25 3.67 32.95 0.11
CA GLU A 25 3.53 32.73 -1.34
C GLU A 25 3.93 31.30 -1.73
N LYS A 26 5.05 30.79 -1.21
CA LYS A 26 5.46 29.38 -1.40
C LYS A 26 4.37 28.42 -0.91
N ARG A 27 3.76 28.70 0.24
CA ARG A 27 2.65 27.89 0.77
C ARG A 27 1.40 27.98 -0.12
N ALA A 28 1.07 29.16 -0.61
CA ALA A 28 -0.06 29.36 -1.53
C ALA A 28 0.13 28.57 -2.83
N ASN A 29 1.33 28.59 -3.41
CA ASN A 29 1.66 27.82 -4.61
C ASN A 29 1.58 26.30 -4.39
N VAL A 30 2.00 25.80 -3.21
CA VAL A 30 1.84 24.39 -2.85
C VAL A 30 0.35 24.02 -2.74
N VAL A 31 -0.47 24.88 -2.13
CA VAL A 31 -1.92 24.65 -2.01
C VAL A 31 -2.61 24.68 -3.38
N LEU A 32 -2.29 25.66 -4.24
CA LEU A 32 -2.80 25.75 -5.61
C LEU A 32 -2.39 24.54 -6.45
N GLY A 33 -1.15 24.07 -6.31
CA GLY A 33 -0.68 22.85 -6.99
C GLY A 33 -1.38 21.58 -6.51
N LYS A 34 -1.82 21.52 -5.24
CA LYS A 34 -2.69 20.42 -4.76
C LYS A 34 -4.11 20.55 -5.31
N LEU A 35 -4.67 21.76 -5.32
CA LEU A 35 -6.02 22.02 -5.83
C LEU A 35 -6.15 21.66 -7.31
N ASN A 36 -5.18 22.08 -8.14
CA ASN A 36 -5.17 21.77 -9.57
C ASN A 36 -5.09 20.26 -9.84
N ARG A 37 -4.35 19.51 -9.01
CA ARG A 37 -4.30 18.04 -9.11
C ARG A 37 -5.63 17.39 -8.76
N GLU A 38 -6.34 17.90 -7.76
CA GLU A 38 -7.68 17.40 -7.42
C GLU A 38 -8.71 17.74 -8.50
N LEU A 39 -8.67 18.95 -9.07
CA LEU A 39 -9.52 19.32 -10.20
C LEU A 39 -9.30 18.40 -11.42
N ASP A 40 -8.05 18.07 -11.73
CA ASP A 40 -7.71 17.16 -12.82
C ASP A 40 -8.20 15.72 -12.56
N LYS A 41 -8.16 15.25 -11.31
CA LYS A 41 -8.77 13.95 -10.93
C LYS A 41 -10.30 13.97 -11.14
N ILE A 42 -10.96 15.07 -10.81
CA ILE A 42 -12.42 15.23 -10.99
C ILE A 42 -12.78 15.22 -12.49
N ASP A 43 -12.02 15.94 -13.33
CA ASP A 43 -12.23 15.95 -14.78
C ASP A 43 -12.04 14.55 -15.40
N ARG A 44 -10.97 13.84 -14.99
CA ARG A 44 -10.73 12.46 -15.44
C ARG A 44 -11.86 11.51 -15.03
N ARG A 45 -12.38 11.60 -13.80
CA ARG A 45 -13.53 10.81 -13.34
C ARG A 45 -14.79 11.14 -14.15
N SER A 46 -15.04 12.42 -14.45
CA SER A 46 -16.17 12.86 -15.28
C SER A 46 -16.11 12.27 -16.69
N LYS A 47 -14.93 12.29 -17.32
CA LYS A 47 -14.70 11.67 -18.64
C LYS A 47 -14.90 10.16 -18.62
N MET A 48 -14.41 9.46 -17.60
CA MET A 48 -14.65 8.01 -17.46
C MET A 48 -16.12 7.68 -17.26
N ASN A 49 -16.84 8.44 -16.42
CA ASN A 49 -18.26 8.21 -16.20
C ASN A 49 -19.08 8.40 -17.48
N LYS A 50 -18.73 9.39 -18.32
CA LYS A 50 -19.34 9.54 -19.65
C LYS A 50 -19.03 8.34 -20.56
N LEU A 51 -17.79 7.84 -20.58
CA LEU A 51 -17.42 6.68 -21.39
C LEU A 51 -18.18 5.42 -20.95
N ILE A 52 -18.30 5.18 -19.65
CA ILE A 52 -19.05 4.04 -19.10
C ILE A 52 -20.53 4.14 -19.52
N MET A 53 -21.16 5.31 -19.41
CA MET A 53 -22.56 5.50 -19.84
C MET A 53 -22.78 5.26 -21.35
N PHE A 54 -21.79 5.55 -22.20
CA PHE A 54 -21.86 5.22 -23.63
C PHE A 54 -21.78 3.70 -23.89
N THR A 55 -20.91 2.99 -23.16
CA THR A 55 -20.75 1.53 -23.34
C THR A 55 -21.94 0.71 -22.86
N THR A 56 -22.58 1.10 -21.74
CA THR A 56 -23.76 0.40 -21.22
C THR A 56 -24.96 0.59 -22.15
N SER A 57 -25.12 1.77 -22.75
CA SER A 57 -26.16 2.03 -23.75
C SER A 57 -26.00 1.14 -25.00
N LEU A 58 -24.78 0.98 -25.50
CA LEU A 58 -24.51 0.15 -26.68
C LEU A 58 -24.75 -1.36 -26.42
N ALA A 59 -24.38 -1.84 -25.24
CA ALA A 59 -24.63 -3.23 -24.84
C ALA A 59 -26.13 -3.55 -24.72
N VAL A 60 -26.92 -2.62 -24.18
CA VAL A 60 -28.38 -2.76 -24.08
C VAL A 60 -29.01 -2.78 -25.47
N VAL A 61 -28.62 -1.89 -26.38
CA VAL A 61 -29.14 -1.88 -27.76
C VAL A 61 -28.78 -3.18 -28.51
N SER A 62 -27.58 -3.73 -28.32
CA SER A 62 -27.16 -5.02 -28.89
C SER A 62 -28.01 -6.19 -28.36
N MET A 63 -28.31 -6.19 -27.06
CA MET A 63 -29.11 -7.23 -26.42
C MET A 63 -30.56 -7.25 -26.96
N PHE A 64 -31.14 -6.08 -27.24
CA PHE A 64 -32.45 -5.98 -27.90
C PHE A 64 -32.42 -6.37 -29.38
N PHE A 65 -31.33 -6.11 -30.10
CA PHE A 65 -31.19 -6.50 -31.51
C PHE A 65 -31.16 -8.04 -31.68
N LEU A 66 -30.51 -8.76 -30.76
CA LEU A 66 -30.48 -10.23 -30.76
C LEU A 66 -31.84 -10.86 -30.44
N LEU A 67 -32.61 -10.27 -29.52
CA LEU A 67 -33.98 -10.70 -29.22
C LEU A 67 -34.93 -10.48 -30.41
N PHE A 68 -34.70 -9.42 -31.20
CA PHE A 68 -35.49 -9.13 -32.40
C PHE A 68 -35.21 -10.11 -33.55
N ILE A 69 -33.95 -10.51 -33.76
CA ILE A 69 -33.59 -11.53 -34.76
C ILE A 69 -34.21 -12.89 -34.40
N GLY A 70 -34.21 -13.25 -33.12
CA GLY A 70 -34.80 -14.51 -32.65
C GLY A 70 -36.32 -14.64 -32.84
N GLN A 71 -37.06 -13.53 -32.86
CA GLN A 71 -38.51 -13.52 -33.12
C GLN A 71 -38.85 -13.69 -34.62
N ILE A 72 -37.94 -13.31 -35.52
CA ILE A 72 -38.14 -13.38 -36.97
C ILE A 72 -37.81 -14.78 -37.51
N THR A 73 -36.89 -15.53 -36.87
CA THR A 73 -36.51 -16.89 -37.27
C THR A 73 -37.35 -17.98 -36.58
N GLY A 74 -38.66 -17.79 -36.50
CA GLY A 74 -39.60 -18.80 -36.02
C GLY A 74 -39.71 -20.00 -36.97
N LYS A 75 -38.77 -20.94 -36.88
CA LYS A 75 -38.91 -22.39 -37.17
C LYS A 75 -37.51 -23.02 -37.17
N LEU A 76 -37.22 -23.87 -36.18
CA LEU A 76 -36.46 -25.12 -36.40
C LEU A 76 -36.58 -26.04 -35.19
N ASN A 77 -37.27 -27.15 -35.46
CA ASN A 77 -37.33 -28.46 -34.82
C ASN A 77 -36.71 -28.69 -33.44
N ILE A 78 -37.59 -29.15 -32.56
CA ILE A 78 -37.30 -29.89 -31.34
C ILE A 78 -36.84 -31.30 -31.76
N MET A 79 -35.58 -31.64 -31.54
CA MET A 79 -35.12 -33.04 -31.54
C MET A 79 -34.73 -33.44 -30.11
N ASN A 80 -35.49 -34.42 -29.64
CA ASN A 80 -35.30 -35.19 -28.43
C ASN A 80 -34.17 -36.21 -28.69
N LEU A 81 -33.15 -36.29 -27.82
CA LEU A 81 -32.25 -37.45 -27.80
C LEU A 81 -31.84 -37.76 -26.35
N SER A 82 -32.35 -38.89 -25.88
CA SER A 82 -31.99 -39.61 -24.67
C SER A 82 -30.59 -40.25 -24.77
N ASN A 83 -29.76 -40.07 -23.72
CA ASN A 83 -28.68 -40.89 -23.10
C ASN A 83 -28.21 -42.23 -23.75
N PRO A 84 -27.10 -42.87 -23.29
CA PRO A 84 -25.74 -42.40 -22.97
C PRO A 84 -24.63 -43.39 -23.42
N LEU A 85 -23.41 -42.93 -23.72
CA LEU A 85 -22.17 -43.74 -23.79
C LEU A 85 -21.04 -42.80 -23.31
N GLY A 86 -20.25 -43.06 -22.27
CA GLY A 86 -19.57 -44.31 -21.94
C GLY A 86 -18.09 -44.18 -22.29
N VAL A 87 -17.31 -43.32 -21.59
CA VAL A 87 -15.84 -43.40 -21.57
C VAL A 87 -15.32 -42.96 -20.20
N GLN A 88 -14.82 -43.95 -19.48
CA GLN A 88 -14.05 -43.87 -18.24
C GLN A 88 -12.56 -43.84 -18.58
N ASN A 89 -11.77 -43.21 -17.72
CA ASN A 89 -10.33 -43.41 -17.49
C ASN A 89 -9.34 -42.99 -18.59
N SER A 90 -8.66 -41.87 -18.34
CA SER A 90 -7.20 -41.75 -18.48
C SER A 90 -6.78 -40.32 -18.16
N PHE A 91 -6.26 -40.05 -16.96
CA PHE A 91 -5.18 -39.09 -16.66
C PHE A 91 -4.80 -39.16 -15.15
N GLU A 92 -4.59 -40.38 -14.64
CA GLU A 92 -3.71 -40.61 -13.49
C GLU A 92 -2.37 -41.12 -14.02
N LYS A 93 -1.46 -40.19 -14.33
CA LYS A 93 0.01 -40.41 -14.31
C LYS A 93 0.71 -39.14 -14.80
N LEU A 94 0.97 -38.24 -13.86
CA LEU A 94 2.17 -37.41 -13.85
C LEU A 94 2.58 -37.30 -12.38
N GLY A 95 3.25 -38.35 -11.90
CA GLY A 95 3.94 -38.35 -10.62
C GLY A 95 4.93 -37.19 -10.57
N SER A 96 4.94 -36.45 -9.47
CA SER A 96 5.82 -36.77 -8.34
C SER A 96 7.30 -36.58 -8.69
N GLN A 97 7.76 -35.34 -8.57
CA GLN A 97 9.10 -35.02 -8.07
C GLN A 97 9.07 -33.67 -7.32
N ALA A 98 8.30 -33.61 -6.22
CA ALA A 98 8.58 -32.64 -5.16
C ALA A 98 9.68 -33.23 -4.28
N SER A 99 10.89 -32.69 -4.43
CA SER A 99 12.04 -32.98 -3.58
C SER A 99 11.66 -32.80 -2.10
N LYS A 100 11.59 -33.92 -1.36
CA LYS A 100 11.44 -33.91 0.10
C LYS A 100 12.75 -33.43 0.74
N ARG A 101 12.97 -32.12 0.74
CA ARG A 101 13.93 -31.49 1.65
C ARG A 101 13.34 -31.53 3.07
N PRO A 102 14.12 -31.87 4.10
CA PRO A 102 13.64 -31.79 5.48
C PRO A 102 13.37 -30.31 5.80
N LEU A 103 12.09 -29.98 6.02
CA LEU A 103 11.68 -28.61 6.37
C LEU A 103 12.35 -28.20 7.69
N ASN A 104 12.96 -27.02 7.68
CA ASN A 104 13.65 -26.47 8.82
C ASN A 104 12.65 -26.08 9.95
N LYS A 105 13.13 -25.94 11.19
CA LYS A 105 12.28 -25.63 12.37
C LYS A 105 11.52 -24.30 12.26
N ILE A 106 12.04 -23.35 11.48
CA ILE A 106 11.42 -22.06 11.16
C ILE A 106 10.35 -22.25 10.09
N GLU A 107 10.58 -23.05 9.04
CA GLU A 107 9.60 -23.35 7.98
C GLU A 107 8.33 -23.99 8.56
N LYS A 108 8.47 -24.96 9.47
CA LYS A 108 7.31 -25.52 10.19
C LYS A 108 6.55 -24.50 11.03
N LYS A 109 7.21 -23.46 11.55
CA LYS A 109 6.60 -22.44 12.40
C LYS A 109 6.03 -21.26 11.60
N VAL A 110 6.61 -20.96 10.44
CA VAL A 110 6.14 -19.96 9.47
C VAL A 110 4.85 -20.43 8.79
N GLU A 111 4.78 -21.69 8.36
CA GLU A 111 3.53 -22.27 7.84
C GLU A 111 2.42 -22.32 8.91
N GLN A 112 2.78 -22.52 10.18
CA GLN A 112 1.87 -22.49 11.32
C GLN A 112 1.54 -21.07 11.82
N GLY A 113 2.19 -20.04 11.28
CA GLY A 113 2.13 -18.65 11.77
C GLY A 113 0.99 -17.79 11.22
N PHE A 114 0.27 -18.26 10.19
CA PHE A 114 -0.82 -17.51 9.54
C PHE A 114 -2.15 -17.53 10.32
N ASN A 115 -2.10 -17.22 11.62
CA ASN A 115 -3.29 -17.12 12.49
C ASN A 115 -3.77 -15.66 12.61
N THR A 116 -4.20 -15.08 11.50
CA THR A 116 -4.87 -13.76 11.46
C THR A 116 -6.22 -13.78 10.76
N GLY A 117 -6.64 -14.92 10.15
CA GLY A 117 -7.86 -14.99 9.34
C GLY A 117 -7.79 -14.22 8.01
N ILE A 118 -6.64 -13.58 7.71
CA ILE A 118 -6.49 -12.56 6.64
C ILE A 118 -5.69 -13.11 5.45
N GLY A 119 -5.63 -14.43 5.32
CA GLY A 119 -4.90 -15.10 4.24
C GLY A 119 -3.39 -14.90 4.32
N ALA A 120 -2.67 -15.54 3.39
CA ALA A 120 -1.23 -15.40 3.28
C ALA A 120 -0.82 -13.98 2.81
N PRO A 121 0.42 -13.52 3.10
CA PRO A 121 0.97 -12.31 2.52
C PRO A 121 0.86 -12.31 0.99
N PRO A 122 0.66 -11.13 0.38
CA PRO A 122 0.56 -10.98 -1.07
C PRO A 122 1.91 -11.15 -1.77
N VAL A 123 3.01 -11.16 -1.01
CA VAL A 123 4.38 -11.26 -1.49
C VAL A 123 5.07 -12.51 -0.94
N THR A 124 5.97 -13.09 -1.75
CA THR A 124 6.82 -14.18 -1.28
C THR A 124 7.97 -13.62 -0.46
N ILE A 125 8.04 -13.97 0.83
CA ILE A 125 9.10 -13.48 1.71
C ILE A 125 10.33 -14.38 1.52
N GLY A 126 11.44 -13.78 1.08
CA GLY A 126 12.71 -14.50 0.98
C GLY A 126 13.21 -14.95 2.34
N GLN A 127 13.56 -16.24 2.49
CA GLN A 127 14.07 -16.79 3.76
C GLN A 127 15.36 -16.10 4.23
N ASN A 128 16.18 -15.63 3.28
CA ASN A 128 17.38 -14.84 3.54
C ASN A 128 17.05 -13.49 4.18
N ILE A 129 15.89 -12.88 3.89
CA ILE A 129 15.46 -11.65 4.54
C ILE A 129 15.15 -11.95 6.01
N ILE A 130 14.34 -12.97 6.28
CA ILE A 130 13.93 -13.36 7.65
C ILE A 130 15.15 -13.71 8.52
N ASN A 131 16.09 -14.48 7.97
CA ASN A 131 17.26 -14.96 8.72
C ASN A 131 18.27 -13.84 9.04
N ASN A 132 18.26 -12.74 8.27
CA ASN A 132 19.22 -11.64 8.39
C ASN A 132 18.58 -10.35 8.94
N ILE A 133 17.40 -10.44 9.57
CA ILE A 133 16.78 -9.29 10.24
C ILE A 133 17.72 -8.83 11.37
N ASP A 134 18.19 -7.59 11.27
CA ASP A 134 18.79 -6.88 12.41
C ASP A 134 17.66 -6.39 13.32
N TRP A 135 17.52 -7.02 14.48
CA TRP A 135 16.51 -6.67 15.49
C TRP A 135 16.85 -5.44 16.32
N THR A 136 17.84 -4.65 15.91
CA THR A 136 18.10 -3.32 16.47
C THR A 136 17.00 -2.37 16.01
N VAL A 137 16.40 -1.65 16.95
CA VAL A 137 15.37 -0.65 16.65
C VAL A 137 15.95 0.37 15.67
N SER A 138 15.29 0.55 14.51
CA SER A 138 15.81 1.39 13.42
C SER A 138 16.04 2.81 13.90
N SER A 139 17.12 3.45 13.46
CA SER A 139 17.43 4.82 13.84
C SER A 139 16.35 5.81 13.39
N THR A 140 16.40 7.00 14.00
CA THR A 140 15.56 8.13 13.60
C THR A 140 16.42 9.25 13.01
N PHE A 141 15.80 10.06 12.17
CA PHE A 141 16.42 11.23 11.56
C PHE A 141 15.42 12.39 11.48
N PRO A 142 15.89 13.65 11.52
CA PRO A 142 15.02 14.81 11.39
C PRO A 142 14.55 14.99 9.94
N HIS A 143 13.28 15.35 9.76
CA HIS A 143 12.71 15.79 8.48
C HIS A 143 11.66 16.88 8.73
N ASP A 144 11.97 18.11 8.29
CA ASP A 144 11.23 19.33 8.64
C ASP A 144 11.06 19.48 10.17
N ILE A 145 9.82 19.46 10.66
CA ILE A 145 9.47 19.56 12.09
C ILE A 145 9.24 18.19 12.74
N TYR A 146 9.45 17.11 11.99
CA TYR A 146 9.15 15.75 12.43
C TYR A 146 10.44 14.94 12.62
N THR A 147 10.35 13.97 13.52
CA THR A 147 11.32 12.88 13.63
C THR A 147 10.78 11.72 12.83
N ILE A 148 11.56 11.20 11.88
CA ILE A 148 11.21 10.05 11.05
C ILE A 148 11.95 8.83 11.56
N ARG A 149 11.28 7.67 11.60
CA ARG A 149 11.91 6.36 11.77
C ARG A 149 11.96 5.64 10.42
N GLY A 150 13.13 5.16 10.05
CA GLY A 150 13.33 4.42 8.82
C GLY A 150 14.73 4.57 8.24
N ILE A 151 14.81 4.50 6.92
CA ILE A 151 16.05 4.57 6.15
C ILE A 151 16.09 5.94 5.48
N GLN A 152 17.09 6.73 5.87
CA GLN A 152 17.27 8.10 5.38
C GLN A 152 17.34 8.13 3.85
N ASP A 153 16.67 9.13 3.24
CA ASP A 153 16.61 9.35 1.79
C ASP A 153 16.01 8.19 0.97
N LYS A 154 15.31 7.26 1.63
CA LYS A 154 14.64 6.10 1.01
C LYS A 154 13.20 5.96 1.45
N ILE A 155 12.96 5.56 2.69
CA ILE A 155 11.61 5.30 3.22
C ILE A 155 11.56 5.39 4.73
N GLY A 156 10.46 5.91 5.26
CA GLY A 156 10.21 5.95 6.69
C GLY A 156 8.83 6.50 6.99
N PHE A 157 8.53 6.63 8.27
CA PHE A 157 7.30 7.27 8.74
C PHE A 157 7.57 8.13 9.97
N ILE A 158 6.70 9.11 10.22
CA ILE A 158 6.79 9.95 11.43
C ILE A 158 6.81 9.04 12.65
N ASP A 159 7.88 9.14 13.43
CA ASP A 159 8.07 8.35 14.63
C ASP A 159 7.03 8.74 15.67
N SER A 160 6.43 7.73 16.30
CA SER A 160 5.39 7.93 17.29
C SER A 160 5.45 6.82 18.35
N HIS A 161 4.58 6.91 19.35
CA HIS A 161 4.46 5.85 20.34
C HIS A 161 3.80 4.61 19.73
N TYR A 162 4.35 3.44 20.04
CA TYR A 162 3.83 2.15 19.62
C TYR A 162 3.24 1.44 20.85
N THR A 163 1.92 1.26 20.87
CA THR A 163 1.21 0.56 21.94
C THR A 163 0.47 -0.63 21.36
N SER A 164 0.74 -1.80 21.91
CA SER A 164 0.09 -3.05 21.51
C SER A 164 -1.43 -2.95 21.70
N GLY A 165 -2.19 -3.52 20.75
CA GLY A 165 -3.65 -3.49 20.73
C GLY A 165 -4.28 -2.16 20.29
N VAL A 166 -3.51 -1.06 20.23
CA VAL A 166 -4.02 0.27 19.90
C VAL A 166 -3.67 0.63 18.46
N PRO A 167 -4.66 0.88 17.58
CA PRO A 167 -4.38 1.40 16.25
C PRO A 167 -3.87 2.84 16.36
N ASN A 168 -2.79 3.15 15.65
CA ASN A 168 -2.24 4.50 15.59
C ASN A 168 -1.98 4.91 14.14
N LYS A 169 -2.01 6.22 13.88
CA LYS A 169 -1.83 6.79 12.55
C LYS A 169 -0.36 7.13 12.33
N TYR A 170 0.19 6.59 11.24
CA TYR A 170 1.57 6.80 10.81
C TYR A 170 1.56 7.46 9.44
N MET A 171 2.35 8.52 9.31
CA MET A 171 2.52 9.23 8.04
C MET A 171 3.82 8.76 7.41
N TRP A 172 3.70 7.97 6.34
CA TRP A 172 4.82 7.46 5.56
C TRP A 172 5.35 8.52 4.61
N HIS A 173 6.66 8.53 4.42
CA HIS A 173 7.39 9.34 3.47
C HIS A 173 8.21 8.41 2.56
N PHE A 174 8.11 8.64 1.25
CA PHE A 174 8.79 7.88 0.21
C PHE A 174 9.64 8.86 -0.61
N TRP A 175 10.95 8.62 -0.66
CA TRP A 175 11.91 9.48 -1.36
C TRP A 175 12.22 8.96 -2.77
N ASP A 176 13.14 9.62 -3.47
CA ASP A 176 13.39 9.44 -4.91
C ASP A 176 13.77 8.03 -5.35
N SER A 177 14.32 7.21 -4.44
CA SER A 177 14.83 5.87 -4.74
C SER A 177 13.77 4.77 -4.79
N ILE A 178 12.49 5.12 -4.61
CA ILE A 178 11.39 4.17 -4.44
C ILE A 178 10.65 3.87 -5.76
N PRO A 179 10.38 2.59 -6.10
CA PRO A 179 9.56 2.24 -7.26
C PRO A 179 8.11 2.69 -7.10
N ARG A 180 7.34 2.68 -8.19
CA ARG A 180 5.88 2.87 -8.12
C ARG A 180 5.19 1.53 -7.91
N GLY A 181 4.23 1.47 -6.99
CA GLY A 181 3.53 0.23 -6.66
C GLY A 181 2.68 0.37 -5.41
N ASP A 182 1.94 -0.68 -5.08
CA ASP A 182 1.13 -0.70 -3.87
C ASP A 182 2.00 -1.02 -2.65
N LEU A 183 1.84 -0.26 -1.58
CA LEU A 183 2.58 -0.48 -0.34
C LEU A 183 2.05 -1.73 0.37
N SER A 184 2.92 -2.72 0.59
CA SER A 184 2.64 -3.85 1.47
C SER A 184 3.60 -3.86 2.66
N VAL A 185 3.07 -4.14 3.85
CA VAL A 185 3.87 -4.19 5.09
C VAL A 185 3.64 -5.53 5.78
N VAL A 186 4.69 -6.34 5.80
CA VAL A 186 4.71 -7.63 6.47
C VAL A 186 5.43 -7.47 7.80
N ALA A 187 4.72 -7.67 8.91
CA ALA A 187 5.28 -7.52 10.25
C ALA A 187 5.66 -8.88 10.85
N ILE A 188 6.86 -8.98 11.40
CA ILE A 188 7.38 -10.17 12.07
C ILE A 188 7.77 -9.82 13.50
N ASN A 189 7.22 -10.53 14.48
CA ASN A 189 7.59 -10.34 15.88
C ASN A 189 8.86 -11.15 16.26
N GLU A 190 9.78 -10.53 16.98
CA GLU A 190 11.08 -11.13 17.37
C GLU A 190 10.92 -12.44 18.17
N LYS A 191 9.96 -12.46 19.11
CA LYS A 191 9.81 -13.57 20.06
C LYS A 191 8.91 -14.66 19.53
N SER A 192 7.71 -14.29 19.07
CA SER A 192 6.73 -15.26 18.60
C SER A 192 7.09 -15.79 17.20
N LEU A 193 7.87 -15.03 16.42
CA LEU A 193 8.13 -15.25 14.99
C LEU A 193 6.83 -15.28 14.17
N LYS A 194 5.77 -14.67 14.69
CA LYS A 194 4.49 -14.56 14.00
C LYS A 194 4.62 -13.54 12.87
N ILE A 195 4.20 -13.96 11.68
CA ILE A 195 4.04 -13.09 10.51
C ILE A 195 2.60 -12.59 10.48
N SER A 196 2.40 -11.28 10.45
CA SER A 196 1.07 -10.69 10.39
C SER A 196 1.08 -9.36 9.62
N PRO A 197 -0.07 -8.94 9.06
CA PRO A 197 -0.24 -7.57 8.61
C PRO A 197 -0.11 -6.61 9.81
N ALA A 198 0.50 -5.45 9.59
CA ALA A 198 0.45 -4.34 10.56
C ALA A 198 -0.51 -3.24 10.14
N LEU A 199 -0.80 -3.09 8.84
CA LEU A 199 -1.69 -2.05 8.32
C LEU A 199 -3.15 -2.34 8.66
N MET A 200 -3.94 -1.29 8.82
CA MET A 200 -5.37 -1.33 9.12
C MET A 200 -6.17 -0.54 8.09
N HIS A 201 -7.30 -1.11 7.64
CA HIS A 201 -8.32 -0.44 6.84
C HIS A 201 -9.70 -0.78 7.41
N ASP A 202 -10.49 0.24 7.76
CA ASP A 202 -11.82 0.10 8.36
C ASP A 202 -11.87 -0.97 9.47
N ASP A 203 -10.98 -0.82 10.47
CA ASP A 203 -10.81 -1.73 11.62
C ASP A 203 -10.36 -3.17 11.32
N ASN A 204 -10.07 -3.50 10.07
CA ASN A 204 -9.52 -4.79 9.67
C ASN A 204 -8.04 -4.69 9.36
N TYR A 205 -7.26 -5.73 9.71
CA TYR A 205 -5.89 -5.77 9.24
C TYR A 205 -5.85 -6.02 7.72
N VAL A 206 -4.90 -5.40 7.05
CA VAL A 206 -4.66 -5.56 5.62
C VAL A 206 -3.17 -5.70 5.35
N TRP A 207 -2.79 -6.48 4.34
CA TRP A 207 -1.40 -6.61 3.94
C TRP A 207 -0.91 -5.43 3.11
N THR A 208 -1.80 -4.90 2.27
CA THR A 208 -1.51 -3.93 1.22
C THR A 208 -2.45 -2.74 1.36
N THR A 209 -1.96 -1.57 1.00
CA THR A 209 -2.74 -0.33 0.96
C THR A 209 -2.54 0.39 -0.37
N SER A 210 -2.62 1.71 -0.37
CA SER A 210 -2.58 2.58 -1.54
C SER A 210 -1.30 2.44 -2.37
N HIS A 211 -1.44 2.82 -3.63
CA HIS A 211 -0.33 3.04 -4.56
C HIS A 211 0.56 4.20 -4.10
N VAL A 212 1.87 3.99 -4.11
CA VAL A 212 2.91 4.94 -3.72
C VAL A 212 3.98 5.08 -4.80
N GLY A 213 4.92 5.99 -4.60
CA GLY A 213 6.05 6.22 -5.50
C GLY A 213 6.99 7.30 -4.97
N PRO A 214 7.94 7.76 -5.80
CA PRO A 214 8.89 8.82 -5.44
C PRO A 214 8.21 10.11 -4.96
N ASN A 215 8.77 10.74 -3.94
CA ASN A 215 8.31 12.00 -3.35
C ASN A 215 6.83 11.98 -2.93
N TYR A 216 6.40 10.87 -2.36
CA TYR A 216 5.03 10.65 -1.93
C TYR A 216 4.91 10.60 -0.41
N THR A 217 3.72 10.93 0.09
CA THR A 217 3.39 10.80 1.52
C THR A 217 2.08 10.07 1.65
N LEU A 218 2.02 9.06 2.52
CA LEU A 218 0.82 8.24 2.73
C LEU A 218 0.46 8.17 4.22
N PRO A 219 -0.72 8.67 4.65
CA PRO A 219 -1.24 8.33 5.95
C PRO A 219 -1.75 6.88 5.97
N SER A 220 -1.35 6.11 6.96
CA SER A 220 -1.84 4.75 7.21
C SER A 220 -2.14 4.55 8.69
N ASN A 221 -3.09 3.68 9.01
CA ASN A 221 -3.25 3.18 10.36
C ASN A 221 -2.45 1.88 10.49
N MET A 222 -1.71 1.73 11.57
CA MET A 222 -1.08 0.45 11.93
C MET A 222 -1.47 0.05 13.35
N LYS A 223 -1.55 -1.26 13.57
CA LYS A 223 -1.81 -1.87 14.88
C LYS A 223 -0.91 -3.08 15.04
N PHE A 224 -0.45 -3.31 16.27
CA PHE A 224 0.38 -4.45 16.62
C PHE A 224 -0.35 -5.28 17.68
N ASN A 225 -0.43 -6.60 17.51
CA ASN A 225 -1.23 -7.44 18.39
C ASN A 225 -0.55 -7.71 19.75
N GLU A 226 0.77 -7.62 19.81
CA GLU A 226 1.57 -8.02 20.96
C GLU A 226 2.73 -7.03 21.17
N PRO A 227 3.18 -6.82 22.42
CA PRO A 227 4.35 -6.01 22.71
C PRO A 227 5.66 -6.69 22.27
N GLY A 228 6.73 -5.91 22.21
CA GLY A 228 8.07 -6.31 21.82
C GLY A 228 8.50 -5.76 20.48
N LYS A 229 9.63 -6.26 19.96
CA LYS A 229 10.16 -5.79 18.69
C LYS A 229 9.46 -6.40 17.49
N TRP A 230 9.19 -5.55 16.52
CA TRP A 230 8.57 -5.92 15.25
C TRP A 230 9.42 -5.44 14.10
N ALA A 231 9.78 -6.36 13.21
CA ALA A 231 10.39 -6.05 11.93
C ALA A 231 9.29 -5.84 10.89
N LEU A 232 9.24 -4.65 10.31
CA LEU A 232 8.34 -4.26 9.24
C LEU A 232 9.07 -4.42 7.92
N LEU A 233 8.85 -5.54 7.24
CA LEU A 233 9.37 -5.76 5.89
C LEU A 233 8.46 -5.01 4.92
N ILE A 234 9.04 -4.04 4.23
CA ILE A 234 8.31 -3.13 3.36
C ILE A 234 8.49 -3.56 1.91
N TYR A 235 7.37 -3.72 1.22
CA TYR A 235 7.31 -4.04 -0.19
C TYR A 235 6.54 -2.97 -0.94
N ILE A 236 6.95 -2.70 -2.17
CA ILE A 236 6.21 -1.84 -3.10
C ILE A 236 6.01 -2.61 -4.39
N GLY A 237 4.75 -2.98 -4.67
CA GLY A 237 4.47 -4.09 -5.57
C GLY A 237 5.08 -5.38 -5.01
N ASP A 238 5.86 -6.08 -5.83
CA ASP A 238 6.56 -7.32 -5.45
C ASP A 238 8.01 -7.09 -4.99
N GLU A 239 8.48 -5.83 -5.01
CA GLU A 239 9.87 -5.49 -4.68
C GLU A 239 10.04 -5.28 -3.17
N TYR A 240 10.94 -6.05 -2.55
CA TYR A 240 11.39 -5.79 -1.18
C TYR A 240 12.24 -4.53 -1.15
N ILE A 241 11.79 -3.54 -0.40
CA ILE A 241 12.45 -2.24 -0.28
C ILE A 241 13.44 -2.28 0.87
N ASP A 242 12.95 -2.51 2.09
CA ASP A 242 13.77 -2.50 3.29
C ASP A 242 13.01 -3.04 4.51
N THR A 243 13.69 -3.11 5.66
CA THR A 243 13.10 -3.47 6.94
C THR A 243 13.24 -2.32 7.94
N ILE A 244 12.12 -1.96 8.59
CA ILE A 244 12.11 -1.02 9.72
C ILE A 244 11.75 -1.78 10.99
N VAL A 245 12.59 -1.72 12.02
CA VAL A 245 12.34 -2.35 13.32
C VAL A 245 11.84 -1.32 14.32
N VAL A 246 10.72 -1.63 14.95
CA VAL A 246 10.08 -0.83 16.01
C VAL A 246 9.98 -1.61 17.30
N ASP A 247 9.92 -0.92 18.44
CA ASP A 247 9.68 -1.52 19.76
C ASP A 247 8.30 -1.11 20.28
N VAL A 248 7.39 -2.08 20.36
CA VAL A 248 5.99 -1.91 20.75
C VAL A 248 5.84 -2.18 22.24
N LYS A 249 5.16 -1.27 22.95
CA LYS A 249 4.91 -1.37 24.39
C LYS A 249 3.59 -2.08 24.72
#